data_AF-Q0AXV3-F1
#
_entry.id   AF-Q0AXV3-F1
#
_cell.length_a   1.000
_cell.length_b   1.000
_cell.length_c   1.000
_cell.angle_alpha   90.00
_cell.angle_beta   90.00
_cell.angle_gamma   90.00
#
_symmetry.space_group_name_H-M   'P 1'
#
loop_
_entity.id
_entity.type
_entity.pdbx_description
1 polymer ?
#
loop_
_entity_poly.entity_id
_entity_poly.type
_entity_poly.pdbx_seq_one_letter_code
_entity_poly.pdbx_strand_id
1 'polypeptide(L)'
;MRGKKQLGGGILLNIGLWLLLIGVLLGGMAYISYKRAESSLLTLKKEDLVSYYLELALRLLPFPFWTLLLSILLILAGLVVLLVNLSRGLF
;
A
#
# COMPACT_ATOMS: atom_id res chain seq x y z
N MET A 1 34.51 -7.50 19.07
CA MET A 1 33.74 -7.59 17.80
C MET A 1 32.33 -6.96 17.92
N ARG A 2 32.18 -5.72 18.41
CA ARG A 2 30.85 -5.07 18.66
C ARG A 2 30.41 -4.07 17.56
N GLY A 3 31.32 -3.62 16.69
CA GLY A 3 31.06 -2.57 15.70
C GLY A 3 30.29 -2.99 14.43
N LYS A 4 30.22 -4.28 14.08
CA LYS A 4 29.50 -4.73 12.86
C LYS A 4 27.99 -4.87 13.04
N LYS A 5 27.48 -5.05 14.26
CA LYS A 5 26.03 -5.23 14.51
C LYS A 5 25.22 -3.94 14.31
N GLN A 6 25.78 -2.77 14.62
CA GLN A 6 25.06 -1.49 14.49
C GLN A 6 24.95 -1.01 13.03
N LEU A 7 25.94 -1.31 12.18
CA LEU A 7 25.93 -0.87 10.78
C LEU A 7 24.78 -1.50 9.97
N GLY A 8 24.47 -2.78 10.23
CA GLY A 8 23.38 -3.49 9.55
C GLY A 8 21.98 -3.05 10.01
N GLY A 9 21.82 -2.73 11.30
CA GLY A 9 20.53 -2.32 11.87
C GLY A 9 20.01 -0.99 11.34
N GLY A 10 20.90 -0.01 11.11
CA GLY A 10 20.53 1.28 10.51
C GLY A 10 20.04 1.14 9.06
N ILE A 11 20.65 0.26 8.28
CA ILE A 11 20.26 0.01 6.88
C ILE A 11 18.88 -0.66 6.81
N LEU A 12 18.63 -1.68 7.66
CA LEU A 12 17.33 -2.34 7.77
C LEU A 12 16.22 -1.39 8.19
N LEU A 13 16.51 -0.47 9.11
CA LEU A 13 15.56 0.55 9.56
C LEU A 13 15.16 1.48 8.41
N ASN A 14 16.15 1.97 7.67
CA ASN A 14 15.93 2.83 6.50
C ASN A 14 15.12 2.11 5.42
N ILE A 15 15.45 0.86 5.10
CA ILE A 15 14.72 0.05 4.12
C ILE A 15 13.25 -0.12 4.56
N GLY A 16 13.00 -0.44 5.83
CA GLY A 16 11.65 -0.59 6.37
C GLY A 16 10.84 0.70 6.26
N LEU A 17 11.45 1.86 6.57
CA LEU A 17 10.81 3.17 6.42
C LEU A 17 10.50 3.51 4.96
N TRP A 18 11.44 3.24 4.04
CA TRP A 18 11.21 3.47 2.60
C TRP A 18 10.09 2.60 2.05
N LEU A 19 10.04 1.32 2.44
CA LEU A 19 8.96 0.41 2.08
C LEU A 19 7.59 0.93 2.55
N LEU A 20 7.51 1.41 3.80
CA LEU A 20 6.29 2.02 4.32
C LEU A 20 5.89 3.27 3.54
N LEU A 21 6.84 4.17 3.29
CA LEU A 21 6.60 5.43 2.57
C LEU A 21 6.04 5.15 1.17
N ILE A 22 6.69 4.26 0.41
CA ILE A 22 6.27 3.88 -0.94
C ILE A 22 4.91 3.19 -0.89
N GLY A 23 4.69 2.29 0.07
CA GLY A 23 3.42 1.61 0.27
C GLY A 23 2.28 2.60 0.52
N VAL A 24 2.47 3.58 1.39
CA VAL A 24 1.47 4.62 1.69
C VAL A 24 1.19 5.49 0.46
N LEU A 25 2.22 5.91 -0.28
CA LEU A 25 2.04 6.70 -1.50
C LEU A 25 1.23 5.95 -2.56
N LEU A 26 1.55 4.67 -2.80
CA LEU A 26 0.81 3.82 -3.74
C LEU A 26 -0.64 3.61 -3.29
N GLY A 27 -0.87 3.40 -1.99
CA GLY A 27 -2.20 3.27 -1.43
C GLY A 27 -3.03 4.55 -1.59
N GLY A 28 -2.40 5.71 -1.37
CA GLY A 28 -3.01 7.02 -1.63
C GLY A 28 -3.39 7.22 -3.09
N MET A 29 -2.50 6.86 -4.03
CA MET A 29 -2.80 6.93 -5.47
C MET A 29 -3.96 6.01 -5.86
N ALA A 30 -3.98 4.78 -5.36
CA ALA A 30 -5.08 3.84 -5.60
C ALA A 30 -6.41 4.38 -5.05
N TYR A 31 -6.40 4.99 -3.86
CA TYR A 31 -7.57 5.61 -3.26
C TYR A 31 -8.10 6.81 -4.07
N ILE A 32 -7.21 7.69 -4.55
CA ILE A 32 -7.61 8.79 -5.43
C ILE A 32 -8.23 8.27 -6.72
N SER A 33 -7.64 7.22 -7.30
CA SER A 33 -8.17 6.57 -8.50
C SER A 33 -9.57 5.99 -8.27
N TYR A 34 -9.77 5.31 -7.13
CA TYR A 34 -11.09 4.82 -6.71
C TYR A 34 -12.11 5.95 -6.62
N LYS A 35 -11.76 7.06 -5.94
CA LYS A 35 -12.68 8.20 -5.79
C LYS A 35 -13.03 8.87 -7.11
N ARG A 36 -12.08 8.92 -8.05
CA ARG A 36 -12.33 9.44 -9.41
C ARG A 36 -13.23 8.50 -10.22
N ALA A 37 -13.06 7.19 -10.09
CA ALA A 37 -13.94 6.22 -10.76
C ALA A 37 -15.37 6.28 -10.19
N GLU A 38 -15.50 6.33 -8.86
CA GLU A 38 -16.79 6.48 -8.17
C GLU A 38 -17.53 7.76 -8.61
N SER A 39 -16.83 8.91 -8.66
CA SER A 39 -17.47 10.18 -9.05
C SER A 39 -17.95 10.18 -10.50
N SER A 40 -17.20 9.52 -11.40
CA SER A 40 -17.57 9.42 -12.82
C SER A 40 -18.80 8.53 -13.08
N LEU A 41 -19.21 7.71 -12.11
CA LEU A 41 -20.31 6.76 -12.22
C LEU A 41 -21.52 7.12 -11.35
N LEU A 42 -21.56 8.34 -10.81
CA LEU A 42 -22.64 8.79 -9.91
C LEU A 42 -24.02 8.79 -10.56
N THR A 43 -24.11 9.07 -11.86
CA THR A 43 -25.36 9.00 -12.63
C THR A 43 -25.81 7.55 -12.76
N LEU A 44 -24.90 6.67 -13.19
CA LEU A 44 -25.15 5.23 -13.32
C LEU A 44 -25.61 4.60 -12.00
N LYS A 45 -25.03 5.03 -10.86
CA LYS A 45 -25.41 4.56 -9.52
C LYS A 45 -26.88 4.80 -9.18
N LYS A 46 -27.49 5.85 -9.73
CA LYS A 46 -28.89 6.22 -9.48
C LYS A 46 -29.87 5.48 -10.39
N GLU A 47 -29.41 5.11 -11.58
CA GLU A 47 -30.23 4.45 -12.60
C GLU A 47 -30.20 2.93 -12.45
N ASP A 48 -29.01 2.34 -12.28
CA ASP A 48 -28.80 0.90 -12.14
C ASP A 48 -27.57 0.58 -11.27
N LEU A 49 -27.85 0.00 -10.09
CA LEU A 49 -26.84 -0.41 -9.13
C LEU A 49 -25.96 -1.57 -9.64
N VAL A 50 -26.53 -2.51 -10.41
CA VAL A 50 -25.78 -3.69 -10.89
C VAL A 50 -24.74 -3.24 -11.90
N SER A 51 -25.18 -2.47 -12.90
CA SER A 51 -24.28 -1.88 -13.90
C SER A 51 -23.24 -0.95 -13.27
N TYR A 52 -23.62 -0.17 -12.26
CA TYR A 52 -22.68 0.66 -11.50
C TYR A 52 -21.53 -0.17 -10.89
N TYR A 53 -21.83 -1.25 -10.18
CA TYR A 53 -20.78 -2.06 -9.56
C TYR A 53 -19.93 -2.81 -10.59
N LEU A 54 -20.53 -3.26 -11.69
CA LEU A 54 -19.81 -3.93 -12.77
C LEU A 54 -18.82 -2.98 -13.45
N GLU A 55 -19.27 -1.78 -13.82
CA GLU A 55 -18.47 -0.74 -14.46
C GLU A 55 -17.36 -0.24 -13.52
N LEU A 56 -17.68 -0.06 -12.23
CA LEU A 56 -16.72 0.33 -11.21
C LEU A 56 -15.66 -0.77 -11.02
N ALA A 57 -16.07 -2.04 -10.96
CA ALA A 57 -15.15 -3.17 -10.86
C ALA A 57 -14.22 -3.25 -12.07
N LEU A 58 -14.74 -3.07 -13.29
CA LEU A 58 -13.94 -3.06 -14.53
C LEU A 58 -12.92 -1.93 -14.54
N ARG A 59 -13.25 -0.74 -14.01
CA ARG A 59 -12.30 0.38 -13.89
C ARG A 59 -11.25 0.16 -12.81
N LEU A 60 -11.58 -0.58 -11.75
CA LEU A 60 -10.68 -0.83 -10.62
C LEU A 60 -9.76 -2.04 -10.83
N LEU A 61 -10.25 -3.12 -11.45
CA LEU A 61 -9.54 -4.40 -11.58
C LEU A 61 -8.16 -4.35 -12.25
N PRO A 62 -7.90 -3.56 -13.32
CA PRO A 62 -6.63 -3.69 -14.05
C PRO A 62 -5.46 -2.95 -13.41
N PHE A 63 -5.66 -1.75 -12.86
CA PHE A 63 -4.55 -0.95 -12.33
C PHE A 63 -4.76 -0.52 -10.88
N PRO A 64 -5.89 0.12 -10.51
CA PRO A 64 -6.10 0.56 -9.12
C PRO A 64 -6.07 -0.59 -8.10
N PHE A 65 -6.67 -1.73 -8.44
CA PHE A 65 -6.76 -2.91 -7.59
C PHE A 65 -5.37 -3.50 -7.30
N TRP A 66 -4.58 -3.76 -8.35
CA TRP A 66 -3.23 -4.30 -8.19
C TRP A 66 -2.29 -3.33 -7.47
N THR A 67 -2.47 -2.02 -7.70
CA THR A 67 -1.70 -0.99 -6.99
C THR A 67 -2.03 -0.98 -5.50
N LEU A 68 -3.31 -1.13 -5.14
CA LEU A 68 -3.75 -1.23 -3.74
C LEU A 68 -3.23 -2.52 -3.09
N LEU A 69 -3.29 -3.64 -3.80
CA LEU A 69 -2.76 -4.92 -3.32
C LEU A 69 -1.25 -4.83 -3.06
N LEU A 70 -0.50 -4.25 -4.00
CA LEU A 70 0.94 -4.05 -3.86
C LEU A 70 1.28 -3.10 -2.70
N SER A 71 0.49 -2.03 -2.52
CA SER A 71 0.62 -1.12 -1.38
C SER A 71 0.49 -1.86 -0.05
N ILE A 72 -0.52 -2.71 0.11
CA ILE A 72 -0.72 -3.51 1.33
C ILE A 72 0.47 -4.43 1.57
N LEU A 73 0.95 -5.11 0.54
CA LEU A 73 2.11 -6.01 0.65
C LEU A 73 3.38 -5.26 1.07
N LEU A 74 3.64 -4.09 0.49
CA LEU A 74 4.79 -3.26 0.85
C LEU A 74 4.69 -2.74 2.29
N ILE A 75 3.49 -2.34 2.73
CA ILE A 75 3.26 -1.89 4.09
C ILE A 75 3.51 -3.03 5.08
N LEU A 76 2.96 -4.22 4.82
CA LEU A 76 3.18 -5.40 5.65
C LEU A 76 4.66 -5.80 5.70
N ALA A 77 5.34 -5.83 4.55
CA ALA A 77 6.77 -6.14 4.49
C ALA A 77 7.61 -5.11 5.26
N GLY A 78 7.32 -3.81 5.09
CA GLY A 78 8.00 -2.73 5.82
C GLY A 78 7.78 -2.84 7.34
N LEU A 79 6.56 -3.13 7.78
CA LEU A 79 6.22 -3.39 9.18
C LEU A 79 7.03 -4.57 9.74
N VAL A 80 7.05 -5.71 9.05
CA VAL A 80 7.80 -6.90 9.48
C VAL A 80 9.29 -6.58 9.62
N VAL A 81 9.89 -5.88 8.65
CA VAL A 81 11.30 -5.48 8.70
C VAL A 81 11.60 -4.58 9.91
N LEU A 82 10.74 -3.59 10.18
CA LEU A 82 10.91 -2.70 11.32
C LEU A 82 10.75 -3.44 12.65
N LEU A 83 9.75 -4.32 12.78
CA LEU A 83 9.54 -5.11 13.99
C LEU A 83 10.72 -6.05 14.27
N VAL A 84 11.23 -6.73 13.26
CA VAL A 84 12.40 -7.61 13.38
C VAL A 84 13.66 -6.82 13.75
N ASN A 85 13.82 -5.61 13.21
CA ASN A 85 14.95 -4.76 13.58
C ASN A 85 14.85 -4.26 15.03
N LEU A 86 13.64 -3.87 15.46
CA LEU A 86 13.39 -3.44 16.83
C LEU A 86 13.63 -4.57 17.84
N SER A 87 13.17 -5.79 17.54
CA SER A 87 13.40 -6.95 18.42
C SER A 87 14.88 -7.29 18.55
N ARG A 88 15.66 -7.21 17.46
CA ARG A 88 17.12 -7.39 17.48
C ARG A 88 17.89 -6.26 18.18
N GLY A 89 17.29 -5.09 18.33
CA GLY A 89 17.87 -3.96 19.06
C GLY A 89 17.59 -4.01 20.57
N LEU A 90 16.51 -4.68 20.98
CA LEU A 90 16.08 -4.81 22.37
C LEU A 90 16.67 -6.05 23.10
N PHE A 91 17.07 -7.10 22.38
CA PHE A 91 17.70 -8.32 22.89
C PHE A 91 19.16 -8.47 22.42
#